data_AF-A0A832FQ05-F1
#
_entry.id   AF-A0A832FQ05-F1
#
_cell.length_a   1.000
_cell.length_b   1.000
_cell.length_c   1.000
_cell.angle_alpha   90.00
_cell.angle_beta   90.00
_cell.angle_gamma   90.00
#
_symmetry.space_group_name_H-M   'P 1'
#
loop_
_entity.id
_entity.type
_entity.pdbx_description
1 polymer ?
#
loop_
_entity_poly.entity_id
_entity_poly.type
_entity_poly.pdbx_seq_one_letter_code
_entity_poly.pdbx_strand_id
1 'polypeptide(L)'
;MYVKSLYLPLLCFSRSRSKPEDVLLALQRKGLLSFSLRSRWAGCETWRARTHFGDVLITLNNEEKLIVESEEKKALDFFLKSFFLEVSALCRAEPELVIVFLGDQLLPVGGSRLAAFLSRGALGVLVFAAVVTCLEAPLSALGIPFLLSTALAFSISLPIALLLGPAVALRALPRWRMPHGQPLRIIVAKLVSLDSDVELAASFAKLSLAKKPGELTPDAVISELESWGVPVRGVSVLEFPSPAARFCNGGECPEFFLTTSRRVLAVSYSALGGSKVVLGVDALIDLDQDEVHAVVAHELSHIKHGDSATLTLVASLVGLLLLAGLEVLLPNIPALIAVFLAGVYAVTLLWRALELRADLEAALEAGRAPLRRALIKLEYPSLAKSSSPHRRILSVFLPTAHPPVWLRLAALEKACLQKNLFREALKIIASSLFLAVEAHESLPNPPKRGLPLCCS
;
A
#
# COMPACT_ATOMS: atom_id res chain seq x y z
N MET A 1 -29.30 17.49 9.15
CA MET A 1 -27.90 17.83 8.83
C MET A 1 -27.24 16.61 8.22
N TYR A 2 -26.77 16.72 6.98
CA TYR A 2 -26.05 15.66 6.27
C TYR A 2 -24.56 15.86 6.45
N VAL A 3 -23.86 14.80 6.83
CA VAL A 3 -22.41 14.83 7.11
C VAL A 3 -21.74 13.73 6.31
N LYS A 4 -20.60 14.03 5.70
CA LYS A 4 -19.71 13.05 5.07
C LYS A 4 -18.28 13.33 5.49
N SER A 5 -17.62 12.31 6.01
CA SER A 5 -16.17 12.34 6.24
C SER A 5 -15.44 11.72 5.06
N LEU A 6 -14.41 12.42 4.58
CA LEU A 6 -13.56 11.97 3.48
C LEU A 6 -12.11 12.11 3.92
N TYR A 7 -11.26 11.23 3.42
CA TYR A 7 -9.83 11.50 3.40
C TYR A 7 -9.52 12.29 2.14
N LEU A 8 -8.62 13.27 2.25
CA LEU A 8 -8.20 14.02 1.08
C LEU A 8 -7.41 13.11 0.13
N PRO A 9 -7.54 13.29 -1.21
CA PRO A 9 -6.65 12.65 -2.17
C PRO A 9 -5.25 13.26 -2.05
N LEU A 10 -4.48 12.83 -1.05
CA LEU A 10 -3.12 13.33 -0.79
C LEU A 10 -2.13 12.94 -1.89
N LEU A 11 -2.49 11.97 -2.75
CA LEU A 11 -1.68 11.49 -3.89
C LEU A 11 -1.23 12.59 -4.85
N CYS A 12 -2.02 13.65 -5.00
CA CYS A 12 -1.81 14.64 -6.06
C CYS A 12 -0.97 15.83 -5.59
N PHE A 13 -0.57 15.79 -4.33
CA PHE A 13 0.20 16.83 -3.70
C PHE A 13 1.61 16.31 -3.52
N SER A 14 2.55 16.94 -4.23
CA SER A 14 3.99 16.71 -4.09
C SER A 14 4.41 16.71 -2.62
N ARG A 15 5.59 16.16 -2.30
CA ARG A 15 6.25 16.26 -0.97
C ARG A 15 6.06 17.62 -0.27
N SER A 16 6.03 18.71 -1.05
CA SER A 16 5.88 20.10 -0.61
C SER A 16 4.44 20.61 -0.43
N ARG A 17 3.40 19.90 -0.90
CA ARG A 17 1.98 20.29 -0.80
C ARG A 17 1.14 19.30 0.01
N SER A 18 1.80 18.46 0.79
CA SER A 18 1.20 17.34 1.51
C SER A 18 0.23 17.75 2.62
N LYS A 19 0.04 19.05 2.87
CA LYS A 19 -0.91 19.54 3.86
C LYS A 19 -2.30 19.66 3.24
N PRO A 20 -3.32 19.12 3.91
CA PRO A 20 -4.71 19.35 3.54
C PRO A 20 -5.12 20.81 3.22
N GLU A 21 -4.51 21.77 3.92
CA GLU A 21 -4.71 23.21 3.71
C GLU A 21 -4.35 23.64 2.29
N ASP A 22 -3.30 23.06 1.69
CA ASP A 22 -2.84 23.38 0.34
C ASP A 22 -3.88 22.98 -0.72
N VAL A 23 -4.61 21.89 -0.48
CA VAL A 23 -5.72 21.43 -1.33
C VAL A 23 -6.84 22.46 -1.35
N LEU A 24 -7.23 22.94 -0.16
CA LEU A 24 -8.32 23.87 0.00
C LEU A 24 -7.97 25.25 -0.56
N LEU A 25 -6.73 25.71 -0.35
CA LEU A 25 -6.21 26.92 -0.98
C LEU A 25 -6.14 26.81 -2.51
N ALA A 26 -5.74 25.66 -3.06
CA ALA A 26 -5.71 25.42 -4.50
C ALA A 26 -7.13 25.48 -5.11
N LEU A 27 -8.11 24.90 -4.43
CA LEU A 27 -9.52 24.95 -4.84
C LEU A 27 -10.10 26.36 -4.74
N GLN A 28 -9.74 27.12 -3.70
CA GLN A 28 -10.13 28.52 -3.56
C GLN A 28 -9.61 29.38 -4.73
N ARG A 29 -8.34 29.20 -5.13
CA ARG A 29 -7.74 29.96 -6.24
C ARG A 29 -8.42 29.72 -7.59
N LYS A 30 -9.00 28.54 -7.80
CA LYS A 30 -9.75 28.24 -9.02
C LYS A 30 -11.17 28.83 -9.06
N GLY A 31 -11.61 29.51 -7.99
CA GLY A 31 -12.86 30.27 -7.98
C GLY A 31 -14.14 29.45 -7.97
N LEU A 32 -14.07 28.12 -7.77
CA LEU A 32 -15.27 27.27 -7.76
C LEU A 32 -16.17 27.50 -6.55
N LEU A 33 -15.59 27.95 -5.43
CA LEU A 33 -16.30 28.16 -4.17
C LEU A 33 -15.72 29.39 -3.46
N SER A 34 -16.60 30.28 -3.02
CA SER A 34 -16.22 31.34 -2.09
C SER A 34 -16.02 30.72 -0.71
N PHE A 35 -14.78 30.37 -0.40
CA PHE A 35 -14.40 29.93 0.94
C PHE A 35 -14.25 31.15 1.83
N SER A 36 -15.01 31.19 2.92
CA SER A 36 -14.72 32.07 4.05
C SER A 36 -14.19 31.23 5.19
N LEU A 37 -12.98 31.55 5.66
CA LEU A 37 -12.44 30.94 6.89
C LEU A 37 -13.34 31.38 8.03
N ARG A 38 -14.03 30.43 8.67
CA ARG A 38 -14.99 30.71 9.73
C ARG A 38 -14.30 30.75 11.09
N SER A 39 -13.37 29.82 11.33
CA SER A 39 -12.66 29.70 12.60
C SER A 39 -11.45 28.79 12.48
N ARG A 40 -10.41 29.06 13.27
CA ARG A 40 -9.28 28.18 13.54
C ARG A 40 -9.25 27.91 15.04
N TRP A 41 -9.43 26.65 15.46
CA TRP A 41 -9.44 26.29 16.88
C TRP A 41 -8.79 24.92 17.09
N ALA A 42 -7.80 24.84 17.99
CA ALA A 42 -7.11 23.61 18.36
C ALA A 42 -6.59 22.78 17.16
N GLY A 43 -6.17 23.46 16.09
CA GLY A 43 -5.69 22.84 14.84
C GLY A 43 -6.80 22.33 13.91
N CYS A 44 -8.06 22.44 14.29
CA CYS A 44 -9.18 22.32 13.37
C CYS A 44 -9.41 23.64 12.64
N GLU A 45 -9.55 23.55 11.32
CA GLU A 45 -9.90 24.68 10.47
C GLU A 45 -11.26 24.42 9.85
N THR A 46 -12.16 25.40 9.97
CA THR A 46 -13.49 25.31 9.38
C THR A 46 -13.67 26.40 8.35
N TRP A 47 -13.99 25.98 7.13
CA TRP A 47 -14.37 26.86 6.03
C TRP A 47 -15.86 26.72 5.76
N ARG A 48 -16.47 27.81 5.31
CA ARG A 48 -17.79 27.78 4.71
C ARG A 48 -17.66 28.00 3.22
N ALA A 49 -18.21 27.07 2.44
CA ALA A 49 -18.34 27.15 1.01
C ALA A 49 -19.82 27.33 0.65
N ARG A 50 -20.15 28.39 -0.09
CA ARG A 50 -21.51 28.61 -0.59
C ARG A 50 -21.68 27.93 -1.95
N THR A 51 -22.66 27.04 -2.06
CA THR A 51 -23.04 26.39 -3.33
C THR A 51 -24.38 26.96 -3.82
N HIS A 52 -24.78 26.64 -5.06
CA HIS A 52 -26.11 26.98 -5.57
C HIS A 52 -27.26 26.34 -4.78
N PHE A 53 -27.00 25.25 -4.06
CA PHE A 53 -27.98 24.50 -3.28
C PHE A 53 -27.88 24.77 -1.78
N GLY A 54 -27.12 25.78 -1.35
CA GLY A 54 -26.95 26.12 0.06
C GLY A 54 -25.51 26.05 0.55
N ASP A 55 -25.33 26.30 1.85
CA ASP A 55 -24.02 26.36 2.49
C ASP A 55 -23.50 24.95 2.83
N VAL A 56 -22.19 24.78 2.64
CA VAL A 56 -21.44 23.59 3.01
C VAL A 56 -20.34 24.02 3.98
N LEU A 57 -20.33 23.42 5.16
CA LEU A 57 -19.26 23.58 6.14
C LEU A 57 -18.24 22.48 5.92
N ILE A 58 -16.98 22.87 5.90
CA ILE A 58 -15.85 21.98 5.65
C ILE A 58 -14.95 22.15 6.85
N THR A 59 -14.79 21.10 7.63
CA THR A 59 -13.89 21.09 8.77
C THR A 59 -12.75 20.13 8.47
N LEU A 60 -11.54 20.65 8.43
CA LEU A 60 -10.34 19.84 8.45
C LEU A 60 -9.93 19.66 9.90
N ASN A 61 -9.81 18.41 10.34
CA ASN A 61 -9.27 18.12 11.65
C ASN A 61 -7.75 17.89 11.59
N ASN A 62 -7.11 17.81 12.76
CA ASN A 62 -5.70 17.46 12.92
C ASN A 62 -5.34 16.07 12.35
N GLU A 63 -6.34 15.28 11.96
CA GLU A 63 -6.19 13.94 11.43
C GLU A 63 -6.27 13.90 9.90
N GLU A 64 -6.18 15.06 9.24
CA GLU A 64 -6.20 15.18 7.77
C GLU A 64 -7.51 14.67 7.15
N LYS A 65 -8.55 14.56 7.97
CA LYS A 65 -9.88 14.13 7.60
C LYS A 65 -10.73 15.37 7.31
N LEU A 66 -11.31 15.38 6.12
CA LEU A 66 -12.25 16.41 5.69
C LEU A 66 -13.65 16.01 6.13
N ILE A 67 -14.23 16.73 7.08
CA ILE A 67 -15.61 16.58 7.49
C ILE A 67 -16.43 17.63 6.73
N VAL A 68 -17.32 17.17 5.87
CA VAL A 68 -18.15 18.03 5.03
C VAL A 68 -19.60 17.92 5.49
N GLU A 69 -20.19 19.03 5.87
CA GLU A 69 -21.53 19.11 6.45
C GLU A 69 -22.41 20.08 5.66
N SER A 70 -23.67 19.73 5.46
CA SER A 70 -24.66 20.65 4.91
C SER A 70 -26.05 20.33 5.44
N GLU A 71 -26.91 21.34 5.53
CA GLU A 71 -28.33 21.12 5.83
C GLU A 71 -29.05 20.46 4.65
N GLU A 72 -28.56 20.67 3.42
CA GLU A 72 -29.15 20.14 2.19
C GLU A 72 -28.30 19.02 1.58
N LYS A 73 -28.89 17.84 1.39
CA LYS A 73 -28.22 16.71 0.73
C LYS A 73 -27.72 17.06 -0.68
N LYS A 74 -28.48 17.86 -1.42
CA LYS A 74 -28.13 18.29 -2.78
C LYS A 74 -26.87 19.17 -2.80
N ALA A 75 -26.71 20.08 -1.83
CA ALA A 75 -25.50 20.89 -1.67
C ALA A 75 -24.28 20.01 -1.37
N LEU A 76 -24.42 19.05 -0.46
CA LEU A 76 -23.36 18.11 -0.13
C LEU A 76 -22.93 17.27 -1.34
N ASP A 77 -23.88 16.65 -2.05
CA ASP A 77 -23.55 15.80 -3.20
C ASP A 77 -22.98 16.62 -4.38
N PHE A 78 -23.47 17.85 -4.61
CA PHE A 78 -22.89 18.77 -5.59
C PHE A 78 -21.46 19.16 -5.23
N PHE A 79 -21.22 19.57 -3.97
CA PHE A 79 -19.89 19.91 -3.49
C PHE A 79 -18.92 18.75 -3.69
N LEU A 80 -19.29 17.53 -3.29
CA LEU A 80 -18.42 16.36 -3.40
C LEU A 80 -18.08 16.02 -4.85
N LYS A 81 -19.07 16.09 -5.74
CA LYS A 81 -18.84 15.84 -7.17
C LYS A 81 -17.87 16.87 -7.76
N SER A 82 -18.10 18.16 -7.51
CA SER A 82 -17.25 19.25 -7.98
C SER A 82 -15.85 19.19 -7.36
N PHE A 83 -15.78 18.89 -6.06
CA PHE A 83 -14.53 18.70 -5.33
C PHE A 83 -13.70 17.57 -5.94
N PHE A 84 -14.27 16.39 -6.17
CA PHE A 84 -13.53 15.27 -6.75
C PHE A 84 -13.12 15.53 -8.20
N LEU A 85 -13.98 16.15 -9.02
CA LEU A 85 -13.63 16.52 -10.38
C LEU A 85 -12.41 17.46 -10.39
N GLU A 86 -12.40 18.47 -9.53
CA GLU A 86 -11.33 19.45 -9.49
C GLU A 86 -10.05 18.93 -8.87
N VAL A 87 -10.14 18.15 -7.79
CA VAL A 87 -8.96 17.46 -7.28
C VAL A 87 -8.42 16.53 -8.35
N SER A 88 -9.26 15.74 -9.05
CA SER A 88 -8.79 14.90 -10.16
C SER A 88 -8.14 15.70 -11.31
N ALA A 89 -8.57 16.94 -11.54
CA ALA A 89 -7.96 17.84 -12.51
C ALA A 89 -6.61 18.40 -12.01
N LEU A 90 -6.46 18.66 -10.71
CA LEU A 90 -5.18 18.96 -10.08
C LEU A 90 -4.24 17.74 -10.10
N CYS A 91 -4.81 16.54 -10.08
CA CYS A 91 -4.13 15.26 -10.20
C CYS A 91 -3.77 14.87 -11.65
N ARG A 92 -3.92 15.74 -12.66
CA ARG A 92 -3.44 15.41 -14.01
C ARG A 92 -1.93 15.21 -13.92
N ALA A 93 -1.52 13.95 -13.94
CA ALA A 93 -0.13 13.55 -13.88
C ALA A 93 0.61 14.23 -15.02
N GLU A 94 1.49 15.17 -14.67
CA GLU A 94 2.53 15.58 -15.60
C GLU A 94 3.34 14.32 -15.92
N PRO A 95 3.71 14.08 -17.19
CA PRO A 95 4.58 12.97 -17.48
C PRO A 95 5.91 13.17 -16.75
N GLU A 96 6.36 12.17 -16.01
CA GLU A 96 7.59 12.22 -15.24
C GLU A 96 8.60 11.20 -15.75
N LEU A 97 9.84 11.66 -15.92
CA LEU A 97 10.99 10.82 -16.20
C LEU A 97 11.77 10.60 -14.92
N VAL A 98 11.69 9.37 -14.41
CA VAL A 98 12.41 8.95 -13.20
C VAL A 98 13.75 8.34 -13.58
N ILE A 99 14.80 8.83 -12.93
CA ILE A 99 16.18 8.38 -13.07
C ILE A 99 16.69 8.07 -11.65
N VAL A 100 17.12 6.83 -11.42
CA VAL A 100 17.49 6.37 -10.07
C VAL A 100 18.99 6.11 -10.01
N PHE A 101 19.64 6.71 -9.03
CA PHE A 101 21.07 6.55 -8.75
C PHE A 101 21.29 5.93 -7.38
N LEU A 102 22.18 4.96 -7.33
CA LEU A 102 22.63 4.32 -6.10
C LEU A 102 24.08 4.71 -5.86
N GLY A 103 24.31 5.66 -4.95
CA GLY A 103 25.55 6.44 -4.96
C GLY A 103 25.72 7.14 -6.31
N ASP A 104 26.87 6.93 -6.97
CA ASP A 104 27.19 7.51 -8.29
C ASP A 104 26.79 6.61 -9.47
N GLN A 105 26.19 5.44 -9.19
CA GLN A 105 25.85 4.47 -10.24
C GLN A 105 24.39 4.63 -10.68
N LEU A 106 24.18 4.86 -11.97
CA LEU A 106 22.84 4.82 -12.56
C LEU A 106 22.30 3.40 -12.54
N LEU A 107 21.07 3.23 -12.03
CA LEU A 107 20.37 1.95 -12.13
C LEU A 107 19.86 1.76 -13.58
N PRO A 108 20.26 0.69 -14.28
CA PRO A 108 19.83 0.46 -15.66
C PRO A 108 18.30 0.33 -15.73
N VAL A 109 17.69 0.97 -16.72
CA VAL A 109 16.24 0.86 -16.92
C VAL A 109 15.93 -0.46 -17.61
N GLY A 110 15.22 -1.36 -16.91
CA GLY A 110 14.47 -2.42 -17.55
C GLY A 110 14.74 -3.81 -16.97
N GLY A 111 13.69 -4.41 -16.40
CA GLY A 111 13.58 -5.85 -16.37
C GLY A 111 13.29 -6.37 -17.77
N SER A 112 13.87 -7.52 -18.12
CA SER A 112 13.54 -8.20 -19.36
C SER A 112 12.01 -8.40 -19.47
N ARG A 113 11.46 -8.32 -20.69
CA ARG A 113 10.05 -8.71 -20.92
C ARG A 113 9.74 -10.11 -20.38
N LEU A 114 10.76 -10.97 -20.35
CA LEU A 114 10.75 -12.27 -19.71
C LEU A 114 10.54 -12.16 -18.18
N ALA A 115 11.29 -11.33 -17.46
CA ALA A 115 11.06 -11.04 -16.04
C ALA A 115 9.64 -10.50 -15.76
N ALA A 116 9.14 -9.60 -16.61
CA ALA A 116 7.78 -9.08 -16.53
C ALA A 116 6.71 -10.15 -16.84
N PHE A 117 7.02 -11.15 -17.67
CA PHE A 117 6.16 -12.29 -17.94
C PHE A 117 6.20 -13.31 -16.78
N LEU A 118 7.39 -13.64 -16.28
CA LEU A 118 7.62 -14.56 -15.16
C LEU A 118 6.97 -14.07 -13.86
N SER A 119 6.90 -12.74 -13.66
CA SER A 119 6.24 -12.12 -12.50
C SER A 119 4.71 -12.01 -12.59
N ARG A 120 4.07 -12.35 -13.72
CA ARG A 120 2.59 -12.28 -13.89
C ARG A 120 1.80 -13.37 -13.15
N GLY A 121 2.41 -14.07 -12.18
CA GLY A 121 1.79 -15.21 -11.50
C GLY A 121 1.66 -16.47 -12.35
N ALA A 122 1.72 -16.36 -13.69
CA ALA A 122 1.67 -17.48 -14.62
C ALA A 122 2.80 -18.51 -14.37
N LEU A 123 4.02 -18.07 -14.06
CA LEU A 123 5.10 -19.00 -13.71
C LEU A 123 4.83 -19.70 -12.37
N GLY A 124 4.28 -18.99 -11.37
CA GLY A 124 3.91 -19.59 -10.09
C GLY A 124 2.82 -20.66 -10.27
N VAL A 125 1.80 -20.37 -11.08
CA VAL A 125 0.74 -21.33 -11.44
C VAL A 125 1.28 -22.50 -12.26
N LEU A 126 2.19 -22.25 -13.22
CA LEU A 126 2.80 -23.30 -14.03
C LEU A 126 3.75 -24.19 -13.22
N VAL A 127 4.56 -23.61 -12.33
CA VAL A 127 5.42 -24.36 -11.40
C VAL A 127 4.56 -25.13 -10.42
N PHE A 128 3.51 -24.52 -9.87
CA PHE A 128 2.56 -25.20 -8.98
C PHE A 128 1.88 -26.38 -9.70
N ALA A 129 1.33 -26.15 -10.89
CA ALA A 129 0.71 -27.19 -11.70
C ALA A 129 1.71 -28.30 -12.05
N ALA A 130 2.93 -27.95 -12.47
CA ALA A 130 3.98 -28.93 -12.76
C ALA A 130 4.36 -29.76 -11.54
N VAL A 131 4.51 -29.14 -10.36
CA VAL A 131 4.79 -29.85 -9.10
C VAL A 131 3.62 -30.77 -8.73
N VAL A 132 2.37 -30.31 -8.86
CA VAL A 132 1.18 -31.14 -8.63
C VAL A 132 1.16 -32.35 -9.57
N THR A 133 1.34 -32.14 -10.87
CA THR A 133 1.34 -33.22 -11.87
C THR A 133 2.51 -34.19 -11.69
N CYS A 134 3.70 -33.69 -11.34
CA CYS A 134 4.87 -34.53 -11.04
C CYS A 134 4.71 -35.34 -9.75
N LEU A 135 3.95 -34.86 -8.77
CA LEU A 135 3.64 -35.59 -7.53
C LEU A 135 2.50 -36.60 -7.71
N GLU A 136 1.54 -36.31 -8.59
CA GLU A 136 0.37 -37.16 -8.82
C GLU A 136 0.71 -38.49 -9.51
N ALA A 137 1.62 -38.47 -10.48
CA ALA A 137 2.03 -39.66 -11.22
C ALA A 137 2.63 -40.78 -10.33
N PRO A 138 3.61 -40.52 -9.44
CA PRO A 138 4.16 -41.54 -8.56
C PRO A 138 3.17 -41.98 -7.47
N LEU A 139 2.34 -41.07 -6.94
CA LEU A 139 1.31 -41.43 -5.96
C LEU A 139 0.26 -42.38 -6.56
N SER A 140 -0.17 -42.11 -7.80
CA SER A 140 -1.09 -42.99 -8.52
C SER A 140 -0.45 -44.34 -8.85
N ALA A 141 0.85 -44.38 -9.17
CA ALA A 141 1.60 -45.62 -9.39
C ALA A 141 1.71 -46.50 -8.12
N LEU A 142 1.58 -45.90 -6.93
CA LEU A 142 1.53 -46.61 -5.64
C LEU A 142 0.11 -47.11 -5.28
N GLY A 143 -0.86 -46.97 -6.18
CA GLY A 143 -2.24 -47.41 -5.94
C GLY A 143 -3.03 -46.50 -5.00
N ILE A 144 -2.53 -45.28 -4.74
CA ILE A 144 -3.26 -44.28 -3.95
C ILE A 144 -4.46 -43.80 -4.77
N PRO A 145 -5.69 -43.79 -4.21
CA PRO A 145 -6.86 -43.30 -4.91
C PRO A 145 -6.64 -41.89 -5.45
N PHE A 146 -7.10 -41.63 -6.68
CA PHE A 146 -6.90 -40.35 -7.38
C PHE A 146 -7.20 -39.13 -6.52
N LEU A 147 -8.33 -39.13 -5.79
CA LEU A 147 -8.69 -38.02 -4.92
C LEU A 147 -7.69 -37.80 -3.77
N LEU A 148 -7.14 -38.88 -3.20
CA LEU A 148 -6.14 -38.79 -2.13
C LEU A 148 -4.78 -38.36 -2.70
N SER A 149 -4.39 -38.85 -3.89
CA SER A 149 -3.13 -38.46 -4.54
C SER A 149 -3.12 -37.01 -5.00
N THR A 150 -4.19 -36.53 -5.64
CA THR A 150 -4.35 -35.12 -6.03
C THR A 150 -4.32 -34.21 -4.81
N ALA A 151 -4.98 -34.62 -3.72
CA ALA A 151 -5.09 -33.78 -2.54
C ALA A 151 -3.76 -33.74 -1.75
N LEU A 152 -3.04 -34.86 -1.63
CA LEU A 152 -1.65 -34.92 -1.15
C LEU A 152 -0.72 -34.03 -1.98
N ALA A 153 -0.80 -34.13 -3.32
CA ALA A 153 -0.01 -33.30 -4.22
C ALA A 153 -0.30 -31.81 -3.99
N PHE A 154 -1.56 -31.42 -3.79
CA PHE A 154 -1.96 -30.04 -3.48
C PHE A 154 -1.40 -29.55 -2.14
N SER A 155 -1.46 -30.39 -1.08
CA SER A 155 -0.99 -29.99 0.25
C SER A 155 0.52 -29.97 0.39
N ILE A 156 1.27 -30.68 -0.46
CA ILE A 156 2.73 -30.58 -0.54
C ILE A 156 3.14 -29.40 -1.42
N SER A 157 2.47 -29.21 -2.57
CA SER A 157 2.81 -28.15 -3.52
C SER A 157 2.42 -26.74 -3.04
N LEU A 158 1.35 -26.58 -2.25
CA LEU A 158 0.90 -25.28 -1.77
C LEU A 158 1.93 -24.62 -0.81
N PRO A 159 2.45 -25.29 0.24
CA PRO A 159 3.53 -24.76 1.05
C PRO A 159 4.78 -24.42 0.23
N ILE A 160 5.14 -25.30 -0.72
CA ILE A 160 6.27 -25.08 -1.63
C ILE A 160 6.02 -23.83 -2.47
N ALA A 161 4.82 -23.62 -3.00
CA ALA A 161 4.47 -22.44 -3.77
C ALA A 161 4.40 -21.17 -2.89
N LEU A 162 3.95 -21.25 -1.65
CA LEU A 162 3.92 -20.12 -0.72
C LEU A 162 5.32 -19.72 -0.23
N LEU A 163 6.26 -20.66 -0.12
CA LEU A 163 7.66 -20.39 0.23
C LEU A 163 8.49 -20.02 -1.01
N LEU A 164 8.52 -20.88 -2.01
CA LEU A 164 9.36 -20.68 -3.20
C LEU A 164 8.75 -19.68 -4.17
N GLY A 165 7.43 -19.56 -4.26
CA GLY A 165 6.78 -18.64 -5.19
C GLY A 165 7.23 -17.19 -4.99
N PRO A 166 7.13 -16.61 -3.78
CA PRO A 166 7.69 -15.30 -3.47
C PRO A 166 9.19 -15.25 -3.72
N ALA A 167 9.97 -16.26 -3.31
CA ALA A 167 11.42 -16.26 -3.53
C ALA A 167 11.81 -16.26 -5.02
N VAL A 168 11.07 -17.00 -5.85
CA VAL A 168 11.23 -17.07 -7.32
C VAL A 168 10.76 -15.77 -7.97
N ALA A 169 9.61 -15.24 -7.55
CA ALA A 169 9.10 -13.96 -8.01
C ALA A 169 10.10 -12.84 -7.70
N LEU A 170 10.64 -12.81 -6.48
CA LEU A 170 11.67 -11.86 -6.05
C LEU A 170 12.99 -12.03 -6.82
N ARG A 171 13.36 -13.26 -7.22
CA ARG A 171 14.52 -13.49 -8.11
C ARG A 171 14.24 -13.05 -9.55
N ALA A 172 13.00 -13.12 -10.00
CA ALA A 172 12.58 -12.72 -11.34
C ALA A 172 12.40 -11.21 -11.47
N LEU A 173 12.15 -10.47 -10.38
CA LEU A 173 12.04 -9.03 -10.43
C LEU A 173 13.39 -8.39 -10.77
N PRO A 174 13.45 -7.42 -11.70
CA PRO A 174 14.61 -6.54 -11.81
C PRO A 174 14.78 -5.83 -10.47
N ARG A 175 15.88 -6.14 -9.81
CA ARG A 175 16.16 -5.64 -8.47
C ARG A 175 17.59 -5.18 -8.36
N TRP A 176 17.76 -4.05 -7.69
CA TRP A 176 19.06 -3.51 -7.37
C TRP A 176 19.23 -3.61 -5.87
N ARG A 177 20.23 -4.39 -5.45
CA ARG A 177 20.61 -4.46 -4.04
C ARG A 177 21.13 -3.09 -3.62
N MET A 178 20.57 -2.53 -2.56
CA MET A 178 21.07 -1.29 -1.97
C MET A 178 22.29 -1.60 -1.07
N PRO A 179 23.48 -1.05 -1.34
CA PRO A 179 24.60 -1.14 -0.43
C PRO A 179 24.25 -0.50 0.92
N HIS A 180 24.72 -1.12 2.00
CA HIS A 180 24.55 -0.56 3.34
C HIS A 180 25.26 0.80 3.43
N GLY A 181 24.56 1.80 3.96
CA GLY A 181 25.12 3.13 4.21
C GLY A 181 25.21 4.06 3.00
N GLN A 182 24.90 3.60 1.78
CA GLN A 182 24.85 4.50 0.63
C GLN A 182 23.48 5.21 0.55
N PRO A 183 23.47 6.55 0.38
CA PRO A 183 22.23 7.26 0.11
C PRO A 183 21.69 6.87 -1.25
N LEU A 184 20.37 6.88 -1.36
CA LEU A 184 19.66 6.71 -2.62
C LEU A 184 19.30 8.09 -3.15
N ARG A 185 19.71 8.37 -4.39
CA ARG A 185 19.43 9.64 -5.06
C ARG A 185 18.50 9.37 -6.24
N ILE A 186 17.30 9.91 -6.20
CA ILE A 186 16.29 9.79 -7.26
C ILE A 186 16.16 11.15 -7.92
N ILE A 187 16.43 11.22 -9.22
CA ILE A 187 16.20 12.42 -10.02
C ILE A 187 14.87 12.24 -10.75
N VAL A 188 13.94 13.15 -10.49
CA VAL A 188 12.62 13.18 -11.14
C VAL A 188 12.56 14.41 -12.03
N ALA A 189 12.55 14.19 -13.34
CA ALA A 189 12.38 15.24 -14.34
C ALA A 189 10.92 15.30 -14.79
N LYS A 190 10.30 16.46 -14.63
CA LYS A 190 8.92 16.71 -15.05
C LYS A 190 8.91 17.14 -16.50
N LEU A 191 8.19 16.41 -17.34
CA LEU A 191 8.18 16.62 -18.78
C LEU A 191 7.01 17.53 -19.17
N VAL A 192 7.18 18.30 -20.24
CA VAL A 192 6.12 19.15 -20.81
C VAL A 192 5.05 18.29 -21.50
N SER A 193 5.49 17.25 -22.22
CA SER A 193 4.65 16.28 -22.93
C SER A 193 5.33 14.90 -22.93
N LEU A 194 4.56 13.86 -23.24
CA LEU A 194 5.05 12.51 -23.45
C LEU A 194 4.34 11.92 -24.67
N ASP A 195 4.85 12.27 -25.84
CA ASP A 195 4.53 11.61 -27.11
C ASP A 195 5.57 10.51 -27.41
N SER A 196 5.33 9.73 -28.47
CA SER A 196 6.18 8.60 -28.84
C SER A 196 7.64 8.99 -29.13
N ASP A 197 7.83 10.19 -29.67
CA ASP A 197 9.16 10.68 -30.06
C ASP A 197 9.94 11.12 -28.82
N VAL A 198 9.27 11.82 -27.88
CA VAL A 198 9.82 12.16 -26.57
C VAL A 198 10.12 10.93 -25.73
N GLU A 199 9.31 9.86 -25.80
CA GLU A 199 9.59 8.61 -25.07
C GLU A 199 10.89 7.93 -25.55
N LEU A 200 11.09 7.89 -26.87
CA LEU A 200 12.30 7.35 -27.47
C LEU A 200 13.52 8.23 -27.14
N ALA A 201 13.40 9.55 -27.29
CA ALA A 201 14.41 10.52 -26.93
C ALA A 201 14.81 10.42 -25.45
N ALA A 202 13.83 10.29 -24.54
CA ALA A 202 14.05 10.12 -23.12
C ALA A 202 14.80 8.83 -22.79
N SER A 203 14.57 7.76 -23.55
CA SER A 203 15.30 6.51 -23.41
C SER A 203 16.78 6.67 -23.79
N PHE A 204 17.08 7.41 -24.87
CA PHE A 204 18.46 7.73 -25.25
C PHE A 204 19.13 8.69 -24.28
N ALA A 205 18.41 9.71 -23.81
CA ALA A 205 18.92 10.65 -22.82
C ALA A 205 19.31 9.94 -21.52
N LYS A 206 18.49 8.98 -21.05
CA LYS A 206 18.85 8.13 -19.90
C LYS A 206 20.12 7.34 -20.13
N LEU A 207 20.30 6.75 -21.31
CA LEU A 207 21.53 6.03 -21.66
C LEU A 207 22.75 6.96 -21.73
N SER A 208 22.56 8.22 -22.17
CA SER A 208 23.62 9.22 -22.20
C SER A 208 24.02 9.66 -20.78
N LEU A 209 23.03 9.95 -19.93
CA LEU A 209 23.23 10.23 -18.50
C LEU A 209 23.95 9.09 -17.78
N ALA A 210 23.66 7.83 -18.14
CA ALA A 210 24.34 6.65 -17.60
C ALA A 210 25.86 6.65 -17.84
N LYS A 211 26.30 7.28 -18.95
CA LYS A 211 27.70 7.30 -19.38
C LYS A 211 28.48 8.49 -18.84
N LYS A 212 27.82 9.42 -18.12
CA LYS A 212 28.46 10.58 -17.50
C LYS A 212 28.76 10.28 -16.02
N PRO A 213 29.97 9.78 -15.68
CA PRO A 213 30.34 9.57 -14.28
C PRO A 213 30.45 10.93 -13.56
N GLY A 214 29.81 11.06 -12.41
CA GLY A 214 29.90 12.25 -11.56
C GLY A 214 28.56 12.71 -10.98
N GLU A 215 28.63 13.75 -10.15
CA GLU A 215 27.46 14.37 -9.52
C GLU A 215 26.59 15.06 -10.57
N LEU A 216 25.55 14.38 -11.02
CA LEU A 216 24.56 14.93 -11.96
C LEU A 216 23.71 15.98 -11.25
N THR A 217 24.12 17.23 -11.40
CA THR A 217 23.34 18.38 -10.94
C THR A 217 22.02 18.48 -11.70
N PRO A 218 20.96 19.07 -11.11
CA PRO A 218 19.69 19.29 -11.81
C PRO A 218 19.88 19.96 -13.18
N ASP A 219 20.76 20.96 -13.27
CA ASP A 219 21.04 21.69 -14.49
C ASP A 219 21.73 20.83 -15.56
N ALA A 220 22.65 19.96 -15.15
CA ALA A 220 23.28 19.01 -16.05
C ALA A 220 22.28 18.00 -16.63
N VAL A 221 21.30 17.57 -15.81
CA VAL A 221 20.22 16.69 -16.25
C VAL A 221 19.27 17.41 -17.20
N ILE A 222 18.88 18.65 -16.89
CA ILE A 222 18.05 19.48 -17.80
C ILE A 222 18.76 19.64 -19.14
N SER A 223 20.01 20.11 -19.13
CA SER A 223 20.79 20.34 -20.34
C SER A 223 20.93 19.06 -21.18
N GLU A 224 21.16 17.91 -20.54
CA GLU A 224 21.23 16.64 -21.25
C GLU A 224 19.88 16.26 -21.86
N LEU A 225 18.78 16.32 -21.09
CA LEU A 225 17.45 15.97 -21.57
C LEU A 225 17.04 16.87 -22.76
N GLU A 226 17.26 18.17 -22.64
CA GLU A 226 16.96 19.13 -23.71
C GLU A 226 17.84 18.88 -24.95
N SER A 227 19.10 18.47 -24.79
CA SER A 227 19.97 18.13 -25.93
C SER A 227 19.47 16.94 -26.75
N TRP A 228 18.71 16.04 -26.13
CA TRP A 228 18.03 14.93 -26.81
C TRP A 228 16.63 15.29 -27.32
N GLY A 229 16.19 16.54 -27.16
CA GLY A 229 14.86 16.99 -27.55
C GLY A 229 13.76 16.58 -26.57
N VAL A 230 14.10 16.29 -25.30
CA VAL A 230 13.13 16.00 -24.25
C VAL A 230 12.78 17.30 -23.52
N PRO A 231 11.57 17.86 -23.70
CA PRO A 231 11.21 19.13 -23.08
C PRO A 231 10.93 18.94 -21.58
N VAL A 232 11.72 19.60 -20.74
CA VAL A 232 11.65 19.48 -19.27
C VAL A 232 11.08 20.77 -18.68
N ARG A 233 10.09 20.65 -17.80
CA ARG A 233 9.53 21.77 -17.02
C ARG A 233 10.35 22.06 -15.76
N GLY A 234 10.97 21.04 -15.20
CA GLY A 234 11.87 21.15 -14.06
C GLY A 234 12.40 19.79 -13.61
N VAL A 235 13.48 19.81 -12.84
CA VAL A 235 14.10 18.62 -12.26
C VAL A 235 14.11 18.77 -10.75
N SER A 236 13.77 17.69 -10.07
CA SER A 236 13.88 17.58 -8.62
C SER A 236 14.78 16.41 -8.24
N VAL A 237 15.61 16.61 -7.22
CA VAL A 237 16.49 15.59 -6.67
C VAL A 237 15.96 15.20 -5.31
N LEU A 238 15.68 13.91 -5.15
CA LEU A 238 15.24 13.32 -3.90
C LEU A 238 16.37 12.49 -3.33
N GLU A 239 16.83 12.88 -2.14
CA GLU A 239 17.81 12.11 -1.40
C GLU A 239 17.11 11.36 -0.27
N PHE A 240 17.38 10.07 -0.21
CA PHE A 240 16.93 9.17 0.83
C PHE A 240 18.14 8.65 1.58
N PRO A 241 18.21 8.83 2.91
CA PRO A 241 19.19 8.11 3.70
C PRO A 241 18.95 6.62 3.51
N SER A 242 20.03 5.82 3.56
CA SER A 242 19.92 4.37 3.48
C SER A 242 18.92 3.88 4.53
N PRO A 243 17.80 3.23 4.15
CA PRO A 243 16.84 2.69 5.12
C PRO A 243 17.54 1.76 6.11
N ALA A 244 18.50 0.96 5.62
CA ALA A 244 19.35 0.11 6.43
C ALA A 244 20.10 0.87 7.55
N ALA A 245 20.56 2.10 7.32
CA ALA A 245 21.30 2.85 8.33
C ALA A 245 20.42 3.24 9.53
N ARG A 246 19.11 3.42 9.33
CA ARG A 246 18.18 3.83 10.39
C ARG A 246 17.65 2.63 11.20
N PHE A 247 17.49 1.49 10.55
CA PHE A 247 16.88 0.30 11.15
C PHE A 247 17.87 -0.75 11.67
N CYS A 248 19.11 -0.73 11.19
CA CYS A 248 20.08 -1.77 11.50
C CYS A 248 21.05 -1.32 12.59
N ASN A 249 20.55 -1.24 13.82
CA ASN A 249 21.36 -0.97 15.02
C ASN A 249 22.01 -2.27 15.54
N GLY A 250 23.11 -2.68 14.89
CA GLY A 250 24.02 -3.71 15.40
C GLY A 250 23.57 -5.18 15.31
N GLY A 251 22.39 -5.45 14.73
CA GLY A 251 21.88 -6.80 14.46
C GLY A 251 21.94 -7.21 12.98
N GLU A 252 21.45 -8.42 12.66
CA GLU A 252 21.31 -8.88 11.27
C GLU A 252 20.33 -8.00 10.49
N CYS A 253 20.87 -7.18 9.60
CA CYS A 253 20.12 -6.25 8.77
C CYS A 253 19.49 -7.00 7.59
N PRO A 254 18.19 -6.82 7.30
CA PRO A 254 17.63 -7.33 6.05
C PRO A 254 18.27 -6.65 4.85
N GLU A 255 18.42 -7.38 3.76
CA GLU A 255 18.90 -6.83 2.50
C GLU A 255 17.79 -5.99 1.85
N PHE A 256 18.09 -4.73 1.53
CA PHE A 256 17.16 -3.85 0.83
C PHE A 256 17.38 -3.92 -0.67
N PHE A 257 16.27 -3.95 -1.41
CA PHE A 257 16.26 -3.95 -2.86
C PHE A 257 15.30 -2.88 -3.39
N LEU A 258 15.63 -2.32 -4.55
CA LEU A 258 14.74 -1.43 -5.28
C LEU A 258 14.16 -2.13 -6.49
N THR A 259 12.91 -1.81 -6.84
CA THR A 259 12.27 -2.25 -8.07
C THR A 259 11.55 -1.09 -8.76
N THR A 260 11.58 -1.07 -10.09
CA THR A 260 10.81 -0.12 -10.92
C THR A 260 9.40 -0.64 -11.26
N SER A 261 8.99 -1.77 -10.67
CA SER A 261 7.66 -2.31 -10.87
C SER A 261 6.61 -1.44 -10.19
N ARG A 262 5.71 -0.84 -10.98
CA ARG A 262 4.56 -0.06 -10.48
C ARG A 262 3.55 -0.86 -9.64
N ARG A 263 3.72 -2.19 -9.56
CA ARG A 263 2.82 -3.09 -8.82
C ARG A 263 3.29 -3.37 -7.39
N VAL A 264 4.57 -3.16 -7.10
CA VAL A 264 5.16 -3.49 -5.80
C VAL A 264 5.51 -2.17 -5.12
N LEU A 265 4.75 -1.81 -4.09
CA LEU A 265 5.01 -0.61 -3.30
C LEU A 265 6.09 -0.88 -2.26
N ALA A 266 5.85 -1.90 -1.43
CA ALA A 266 6.84 -2.49 -0.55
C ALA A 266 6.48 -3.97 -0.35
N VAL A 267 7.49 -4.82 -0.13
CA VAL A 267 7.27 -6.21 0.28
C VAL A 267 8.47 -6.72 1.07
N SER A 268 8.19 -7.42 2.15
CA SER A 268 9.16 -8.15 2.95
C SER A 268 9.06 -9.65 2.73
N TYR A 269 10.21 -10.33 2.85
CA TYR A 269 10.26 -11.78 2.79
C TYR A 269 11.45 -12.32 3.60
N SER A 270 11.21 -13.38 4.37
CA SER A 270 12.23 -14.08 5.13
C SER A 270 12.26 -15.56 4.73
N ALA A 271 13.45 -16.07 4.39
CA ALA A 271 13.70 -17.47 4.09
C ALA A 271 15.10 -17.90 4.49
N LEU A 272 15.45 -19.16 4.19
CA LEU A 272 16.74 -19.83 4.47
C LEU A 272 18.00 -19.14 3.91
N GLY A 273 17.89 -17.95 3.30
CA GLY A 273 19.00 -17.13 2.80
C GLY A 273 18.87 -15.66 3.19
N GLY A 274 18.37 -15.39 4.39
CA GLY A 274 18.24 -14.05 4.98
C GLY A 274 16.92 -13.34 4.68
N SER A 275 16.69 -12.26 5.42
CA SER A 275 15.52 -11.39 5.29
C SER A 275 15.75 -10.32 4.23
N LYS A 276 14.73 -10.02 3.44
CA LYS A 276 14.80 -9.08 2.31
C LYS A 276 13.60 -8.14 2.36
N VAL A 277 13.85 -6.86 2.06
CA VAL A 277 12.82 -5.85 1.85
C VAL A 277 12.98 -5.28 0.45
N VAL A 278 11.91 -5.27 -0.34
CA VAL A 278 11.90 -4.68 -1.69
C VAL A 278 11.01 -3.45 -1.66
N LEU A 279 11.53 -2.32 -2.13
CA LEU A 279 10.82 -1.04 -2.21
C LEU A 279 10.60 -0.65 -3.68
N GLY A 280 9.39 -0.25 -4.00
CA GLY A 280 9.04 0.35 -5.28
C GLY A 280 9.59 1.77 -5.39
N VAL A 281 10.22 2.09 -6.52
CA VAL A 281 10.70 3.47 -6.79
C VAL A 281 9.53 4.47 -6.76
N ASP A 282 8.36 4.07 -7.25
CA ASP A 282 7.16 4.92 -7.23
C ASP A 282 6.75 5.29 -5.79
N ALA A 283 6.80 4.33 -4.85
CA ALA A 283 6.52 4.60 -3.45
C ALA A 283 7.52 5.61 -2.84
N LEU A 284 8.77 5.59 -3.28
CA LEU A 284 9.77 6.56 -2.82
C LEU A 284 9.51 7.96 -3.39
N ILE A 285 8.97 8.07 -4.60
CA ILE A 285 8.63 9.35 -5.21
C ILE A 285 7.40 9.97 -4.52
N ASP A 286 6.39 9.14 -4.25
CA ASP A 286 5.10 9.58 -3.73
C ASP A 286 5.13 9.90 -2.22
N LEU A 287 6.09 9.32 -1.49
CA LEU A 287 6.17 9.40 -0.04
C LEU A 287 7.27 10.35 0.48
N ASP A 288 6.98 11.02 1.60
CA ASP A 288 7.98 11.73 2.39
C ASP A 288 8.91 10.76 3.15
N GLN A 289 10.00 11.27 3.74
CA GLN A 289 10.98 10.40 4.41
C GLN A 289 10.39 9.67 5.63
N ASP A 290 9.46 10.29 6.35
CA ASP A 290 8.83 9.69 7.53
C ASP A 290 7.75 8.67 7.13
N GLU A 291 7.05 8.91 6.02
CA GLU A 291 6.10 7.99 5.40
C GLU A 291 6.82 6.75 4.86
N VAL A 292 7.94 6.91 4.13
CA VAL A 292 8.78 5.78 3.70
C VAL A 292 9.29 5.01 4.91
N HIS A 293 9.74 5.72 5.95
CA HIS A 293 10.20 5.10 7.19
C HIS A 293 9.08 4.26 7.84
N ALA A 294 7.85 4.77 7.90
CA ALA A 294 6.71 4.03 8.44
C ALA A 294 6.34 2.79 7.61
N VAL A 295 6.38 2.89 6.27
CA VAL A 295 6.15 1.72 5.39
C VAL A 295 7.25 0.68 5.58
N VAL A 296 8.52 1.09 5.68
CA VAL A 296 9.62 0.15 5.95
C VAL A 296 9.46 -0.49 7.32
N ALA A 297 9.09 0.26 8.37
CA ALA A 297 8.83 -0.29 9.69
C ALA A 297 7.71 -1.35 9.67
N HIS A 298 6.67 -1.15 8.86
CA HIS A 298 5.62 -2.15 8.63
C HIS A 298 6.18 -3.44 8.03
N GLU A 299 6.98 -3.33 6.97
CA GLU A 299 7.64 -4.50 6.36
C GLU A 299 8.62 -5.21 7.30
N LEU A 300 9.35 -4.46 8.13
CA LEU A 300 10.25 -5.03 9.13
C LEU A 300 9.48 -5.75 10.24
N SER A 301 8.28 -5.29 10.59
CA SER A 301 7.42 -5.97 11.57
C SER A 301 7.03 -7.38 11.11
N HIS A 302 6.81 -7.59 9.81
CA HIS A 302 6.57 -8.92 9.24
C HIS A 302 7.78 -9.84 9.36
N ILE A 303 8.98 -9.32 9.08
CA ILE A 303 10.25 -10.05 9.21
C ILE A 303 10.49 -10.44 10.67
N LYS A 304 10.38 -9.48 11.59
CA LYS A 304 10.63 -9.66 13.02
C LYS A 304 9.78 -10.77 13.64
N HIS A 305 8.55 -10.94 13.17
CA HIS A 305 7.61 -11.93 13.71
C HIS A 305 7.50 -13.20 12.85
N GLY A 306 8.26 -13.29 11.75
CA GLY A 306 8.23 -14.44 10.86
C GLY A 306 6.84 -14.68 10.27
N ASP A 307 6.13 -13.61 9.91
CA ASP A 307 4.72 -13.70 9.49
C ASP A 307 4.55 -14.59 8.26
N SER A 308 5.47 -14.51 7.28
CA SER A 308 5.44 -15.39 6.11
C SER A 308 5.56 -16.88 6.47
N ALA A 309 6.41 -17.21 7.46
CA ALA A 309 6.59 -18.59 7.93
C ALA A 309 5.36 -19.07 8.72
N THR A 310 4.82 -18.21 9.59
CA THR A 310 3.59 -18.48 10.35
C THR A 310 2.41 -18.73 9.41
N LEU A 311 2.21 -17.87 8.41
CA LEU A 311 1.11 -17.98 7.46
C LEU A 311 1.24 -19.25 6.61
N THR A 312 2.45 -19.57 6.16
CA THR A 312 2.73 -20.82 5.44
C THR A 312 2.42 -22.03 6.31
N LEU A 313 2.89 -22.06 7.56
CA LEU A 313 2.67 -23.20 8.46
C LEU A 313 1.18 -23.42 8.72
N VAL A 314 0.45 -22.35 9.05
CA VAL A 314 -1.00 -22.44 9.33
C VAL A 314 -1.77 -22.84 8.08
N ALA A 315 -1.48 -22.25 6.91
CA ALA A 315 -2.13 -22.63 5.66
C ALA A 315 -1.87 -24.11 5.31
N SER A 316 -0.65 -24.58 5.54
CA SER A 316 -0.27 -25.99 5.34
C SER A 316 -1.04 -26.91 6.27
N LEU A 317 -1.14 -26.55 7.55
CA LEU A 317 -1.87 -27.34 8.55
C LEU A 317 -3.38 -27.40 8.21
N VAL A 318 -3.98 -26.27 7.83
CA VAL A 318 -5.38 -26.22 7.37
C VAL A 318 -5.57 -27.11 6.14
N GLY A 319 -4.65 -27.05 5.18
CA GLY A 319 -4.65 -27.94 4.01
C GLY A 319 -4.61 -29.42 4.40
N LEU A 320 -3.68 -29.82 5.28
CA LEU A 320 -3.55 -31.18 5.78
C LEU A 320 -4.80 -31.66 6.53
N LEU A 321 -5.44 -30.81 7.33
CA LEU A 321 -6.68 -31.15 8.01
C LEU A 321 -7.84 -31.37 7.03
N LEU A 322 -7.94 -30.54 5.98
CA LEU A 322 -8.90 -30.73 4.90
C LEU A 322 -8.68 -32.06 4.16
N LEU A 323 -7.42 -32.46 3.97
CA LEU A 323 -7.09 -33.76 3.39
C LEU A 323 -7.51 -34.92 4.26
N ALA A 324 -7.15 -34.88 5.54
CA ALA A 324 -7.45 -35.95 6.48
C ALA A 324 -8.96 -36.15 6.63
N GLY A 325 -9.74 -35.07 6.52
CA GLY A 325 -11.20 -35.11 6.53
C GLY A 325 -11.84 -35.45 5.19
N LEU A 326 -11.09 -35.55 4.08
CA LEU A 326 -11.65 -35.66 2.74
C LEU A 326 -12.50 -36.91 2.58
N GLU A 327 -12.00 -38.09 2.96
CA GLU A 327 -12.75 -39.36 2.83
C GLU A 327 -14.06 -39.34 3.63
N VAL A 328 -14.05 -38.71 4.80
CA VAL A 328 -15.22 -38.58 5.68
C VAL A 328 -16.24 -37.59 5.13
N LEU A 329 -15.77 -36.49 4.54
CA LEU A 329 -16.61 -35.39 4.07
C LEU A 329 -17.07 -35.57 2.62
N LEU A 330 -16.41 -36.42 1.82
CA LEU A 330 -16.73 -36.62 0.40
C LEU A 330 -18.18 -37.05 0.15
N PRO A 331 -18.81 -37.95 0.95
CA PRO A 331 -20.23 -38.28 0.78
C PRO A 331 -21.17 -37.09 1.05
N ASN A 332 -20.69 -36.04 1.73
CA ASN A 332 -21.43 -34.83 2.06
C ASN A 332 -20.72 -33.60 1.46
N ILE A 333 -20.83 -33.45 0.14
CA ILE A 333 -20.23 -32.35 -0.63
C ILE A 333 -20.53 -30.96 -0.04
N PRO A 334 -21.76 -30.63 0.40
CA PRO A 334 -22.02 -29.35 1.08
C PRO A 334 -21.16 -29.13 2.33
N ALA A 335 -20.97 -30.15 3.16
CA ALA A 335 -20.10 -30.07 4.33
C ALA A 335 -18.62 -29.89 3.93
N LEU A 336 -18.16 -30.62 2.91
CA LEU A 336 -16.80 -30.46 2.37
C LEU A 336 -16.55 -29.01 1.90
N ILE A 337 -17.48 -28.44 1.13
CA ILE A 337 -17.39 -27.04 0.67
C ILE A 337 -17.40 -26.08 1.85
N ALA A 338 -18.29 -26.27 2.82
CA ALA A 338 -18.38 -25.41 4.00
C ALA A 338 -17.08 -25.41 4.82
N VAL A 339 -16.49 -26.58 5.07
CA VAL A 339 -15.22 -26.71 5.81
C VAL A 339 -14.06 -26.10 5.01
N PHE A 340 -14.01 -26.31 3.69
CA PHE A 340 -13.03 -25.68 2.83
C PHE A 340 -13.10 -24.14 2.89
N LEU A 341 -14.29 -23.56 2.71
CA LEU A 341 -14.50 -22.12 2.78
C LEU A 341 -14.17 -21.57 4.16
N ALA A 342 -14.52 -22.29 5.24
CA ALA A 342 -14.16 -21.92 6.60
C ALA A 342 -12.64 -21.90 6.81
N GLY A 343 -11.92 -22.88 6.27
CA GLY A 343 -10.46 -22.94 6.31
C GLY A 343 -9.81 -21.76 5.57
N VAL A 344 -10.25 -21.47 4.35
CA VAL A 344 -9.79 -20.30 3.57
C VAL A 344 -10.06 -19.00 4.31
N TYR A 345 -11.26 -18.85 4.90
CA TYR A 345 -11.61 -17.66 5.66
C TYR A 345 -10.77 -17.52 6.94
N ALA A 346 -10.52 -18.61 7.67
CA ALA A 346 -9.68 -18.61 8.87
C ALA A 346 -8.25 -18.17 8.57
N VAL A 347 -7.63 -18.68 7.49
CA VAL A 347 -6.29 -18.25 7.04
C VAL A 347 -6.31 -16.77 6.65
N THR A 348 -7.38 -16.30 5.98
CA THR A 348 -7.51 -14.90 5.60
C THR A 348 -7.66 -13.97 6.82
N LEU A 349 -8.42 -14.38 7.84
CA LEU A 349 -8.53 -13.63 9.09
C LEU A 349 -7.19 -13.55 9.82
N LEU A 350 -6.42 -14.63 9.83
CA LEU A 350 -5.07 -14.63 10.38
C LEU A 350 -4.17 -13.65 9.63
N TRP A 351 -4.16 -13.68 8.29
CA TRP A 351 -3.38 -12.72 7.49
C TRP A 351 -3.75 -11.29 7.84
N ARG A 352 -5.06 -10.97 7.87
CA ARG A 352 -5.53 -9.64 8.26
C ARG A 352 -5.07 -9.23 9.67
N ALA A 353 -4.97 -10.17 10.60
CA ALA A 353 -4.50 -9.90 11.96
C ALA A 353 -3.00 -9.57 11.97
N LEU A 354 -2.20 -10.27 11.18
CA LEU A 354 -0.77 -10.01 11.03
C LEU A 354 -0.50 -8.64 10.40
N GLU A 355 -1.29 -8.25 9.39
CA GLU A 355 -1.20 -6.93 8.74
C GLU A 355 -1.54 -5.79 9.70
N LEU A 356 -2.63 -5.93 10.47
CA LEU A 356 -2.99 -4.93 11.48
C LEU A 356 -1.95 -4.89 12.62
N ARG A 357 -1.38 -6.02 13.03
CA ARG A 357 -0.30 -6.06 14.00
C ARG A 357 0.92 -5.29 13.47
N ALA A 358 1.28 -5.49 12.21
CA ALA A 358 2.37 -4.78 11.54
C ALA A 358 2.10 -3.28 11.44
N ASP A 359 0.87 -2.85 11.15
CA ASP A 359 0.46 -1.44 11.20
C ASP A 359 0.65 -0.82 12.59
N LEU A 360 0.17 -1.50 13.63
CA LEU A 360 0.27 -0.99 15.01
C LEU A 360 1.72 -0.90 15.49
N GLU A 361 2.56 -1.85 15.10
CA GLU A 361 3.99 -1.83 15.43
C GLU A 361 4.75 -0.76 14.67
N ALA A 362 4.51 -0.62 13.37
CA ALA A 362 5.07 0.47 12.58
C ALA A 362 4.64 1.84 13.12
N ALA A 363 3.40 1.95 13.61
CA ALA A 363 2.91 3.16 14.26
C ALA A 363 3.57 3.44 15.62
N LEU A 364 4.05 2.42 16.34
CA LEU A 364 4.86 2.58 17.55
C LEU A 364 6.28 3.05 17.23
N GLU A 365 6.85 2.56 16.14
CA GLU A 365 8.24 2.82 15.76
C GLU A 365 8.41 4.14 15.00
N ALA A 366 7.59 4.38 13.97
CA ALA A 366 7.68 5.53 13.08
C ALA A 366 6.58 6.59 13.34
N GLY A 367 5.61 6.28 14.20
CA GLY A 367 4.47 7.14 14.49
C GLY A 367 3.24 6.83 13.65
N ARG A 368 2.05 7.10 14.22
CA ARG A 368 0.75 6.88 13.56
C ARG A 368 0.52 7.76 12.34
N ALA A 369 0.87 9.05 12.44
CA ALA A 369 0.57 10.03 11.40
C ALA A 369 1.30 9.75 10.07
N PRO A 370 2.61 9.45 10.06
CA PRO A 370 3.30 9.09 8.82
C PRO A 370 2.73 7.83 8.15
N LEU A 371 2.47 6.77 8.92
CA LEU A 371 1.86 5.56 8.34
C LEU A 371 0.48 5.82 7.77
N ARG A 372 -0.35 6.60 8.47
CA ARG A 372 -1.69 6.96 8.01
C ARG A 372 -1.64 7.72 6.68
N ARG A 373 -0.78 8.74 6.57
CA ARG A 373 -0.61 9.48 5.32
C ARG A 373 -0.12 8.58 4.19
N ALA A 374 0.84 7.69 4.47
CA ALA A 374 1.33 6.73 3.50
C ALA A 374 0.19 5.82 2.99
N LEU A 375 -0.63 5.26 3.88
CA LEU A 375 -1.79 4.46 3.52
C LEU A 375 -2.80 5.25 2.69
N ILE A 376 -3.12 6.49 3.08
CA ILE A 376 -4.05 7.33 2.33
C ILE A 376 -3.52 7.60 0.92
N LYS A 377 -2.22 7.89 0.77
CA LYS A 377 -1.60 8.11 -0.54
C LYS A 377 -1.63 6.82 -1.36
N LEU A 378 -1.00 5.77 -0.88
CA LEU A 378 -0.83 4.52 -1.62
C LEU A 378 -2.16 3.82 -1.99
N GLU A 379 -3.17 3.93 -1.14
CA GLU A 379 -4.42 3.16 -1.25
C GLU A 379 -5.67 4.02 -1.45
N TYR A 380 -5.50 5.28 -1.88
CA TYR A 380 -6.61 6.19 -2.09
C TYR A 380 -7.74 5.63 -2.97
N PRO A 381 -7.46 4.94 -4.11
CA PRO A 381 -8.54 4.39 -4.95
C PRO A 381 -9.40 3.35 -4.22
N SER A 382 -8.78 2.54 -3.36
CA SER A 382 -9.43 1.55 -2.50
C SER A 382 -10.28 2.25 -1.41
N LEU A 383 -9.74 3.32 -0.84
CA LEU A 383 -10.42 4.14 0.16
C LEU A 383 -11.65 4.86 -0.42
N ALA A 384 -11.52 5.45 -1.61
CA ALA A 384 -12.63 6.10 -2.31
C ALA A 384 -13.77 5.11 -2.63
N LYS A 385 -13.43 3.88 -3.04
CA LYS A 385 -14.41 2.80 -3.28
C LYS A 385 -15.12 2.33 -2.01
N SER A 386 -14.48 2.45 -0.83
CA SER A 386 -15.04 2.04 0.47
C SER A 386 -15.73 3.17 1.24
N SER A 387 -16.10 4.25 0.55
CA SER A 387 -16.83 5.40 1.12
C SER A 387 -18.27 5.09 1.53
N SER A 388 -18.89 4.03 1.02
CA SER A 388 -20.27 3.65 1.37
C SER A 388 -20.33 2.53 2.43
N PRO A 389 -21.29 2.57 3.38
CA PRO A 389 -21.40 1.57 4.44
C PRO A 389 -21.57 0.14 3.94
N HIS A 390 -22.45 -0.06 2.94
CA HIS A 390 -22.64 -1.37 2.32
C HIS A 390 -21.33 -1.95 1.77
N ARG A 391 -20.48 -1.13 1.13
CA ARG A 391 -19.19 -1.59 0.61
C ARG A 391 -18.19 -1.89 1.73
N ARG A 392 -18.24 -1.17 2.86
CA ARG A 392 -17.42 -1.48 4.04
C ARG A 392 -17.83 -2.81 4.64
N ILE A 393 -19.13 -3.03 4.86
CA ILE A 393 -19.67 -4.30 5.36
C ILE A 393 -19.27 -5.44 4.43
N LEU A 394 -19.47 -5.30 3.12
CA LEU A 394 -19.06 -6.31 2.15
C LEU A 394 -17.56 -6.60 2.22
N SER A 395 -16.72 -5.59 2.40
CA SER A 395 -15.26 -5.78 2.50
C SER A 395 -14.80 -6.58 3.73
N VAL A 396 -15.60 -6.62 4.80
CA VAL A 396 -15.34 -7.48 5.98
C VAL A 396 -15.46 -8.96 5.60
N PHE A 397 -16.45 -9.32 4.78
CA PHE A 397 -16.73 -10.70 4.41
C PHE A 397 -15.91 -11.22 3.21
N LEU A 398 -15.36 -10.33 2.38
CA LEU A 398 -14.55 -10.73 1.24
C LEU A 398 -13.24 -11.40 1.70
N PRO A 399 -12.84 -12.56 1.14
CA PRO A 399 -11.60 -13.23 1.51
C PRO A 399 -10.40 -12.57 0.81
N THR A 400 -10.02 -11.37 1.28
CA THR A 400 -8.85 -10.64 0.79
C THR A 400 -7.68 -10.74 1.76
N ALA A 401 -6.48 -10.98 1.21
CA ALA A 401 -5.22 -11.05 1.94
C ALA A 401 -4.99 -9.82 2.84
N HIS A 402 -5.18 -8.61 2.31
CA HIS A 402 -5.07 -7.38 3.08
C HIS A 402 -6.41 -6.97 3.71
N PRO A 403 -6.39 -6.45 4.96
CA PRO A 403 -7.54 -5.77 5.53
C PRO A 403 -7.94 -4.58 4.65
N PRO A 404 -9.23 -4.21 4.60
CA PRO A 404 -9.63 -3.03 3.87
C PRO A 404 -9.01 -1.78 4.51
N VAL A 405 -8.60 -0.82 3.67
CA VAL A 405 -7.79 0.34 4.09
C VAL A 405 -8.50 1.17 5.16
N TRP A 406 -9.82 1.33 5.08
CA TRP A 406 -10.59 2.02 6.12
C TRP A 406 -10.45 1.37 7.50
N LEU A 407 -10.30 0.04 7.57
CA LEU A 407 -10.13 -0.69 8.83
C LEU A 407 -8.72 -0.49 9.38
N ARG A 408 -7.70 -0.44 8.51
CA ARG A 408 -6.32 -0.10 8.89
C ARG A 408 -6.24 1.33 9.44
N LEU A 409 -6.88 2.29 8.78
CA LEU A 409 -6.95 3.67 9.26
C LEU A 409 -7.69 3.76 10.61
N ALA A 410 -8.83 3.07 10.76
CA ALA A 410 -9.57 3.01 12.02
C ALA A 410 -8.75 2.38 13.15
N ALA A 411 -7.94 1.36 12.84
CA ALA A 411 -7.01 0.75 13.80
C ALA A 411 -5.97 1.77 14.28
N LEU A 412 -5.36 2.53 13.37
CA LEU A 412 -4.38 3.57 13.72
C LEU A 412 -4.99 4.70 14.55
N GLU A 413 -6.25 5.05 14.31
CA GLU A 413 -6.98 6.07 15.09
C GLU A 413 -7.35 5.56 16.49
N LYS A 414 -7.96 4.38 16.58
CA LYS A 414 -8.62 3.90 17.81
C LYS A 414 -7.75 3.03 18.70
N ALA A 415 -6.72 2.37 18.16
CA ALA A 415 -5.98 1.38 18.94
C ALA A 415 -5.26 2.04 20.12
N CYS A 416 -5.44 1.46 21.29
CA CYS A 416 -4.55 1.69 22.41
C CYS A 416 -3.33 0.81 22.18
N LEU A 417 -2.15 1.40 22.02
CA LEU A 417 -0.94 0.64 21.74
C LEU A 417 -0.51 -0.08 23.03
N GLN A 418 -0.98 -1.33 23.17
CA GLN A 418 -0.71 -2.20 24.32
C GLN A 418 0.48 -3.13 24.06
N LYS A 419 0.96 -3.80 25.11
CA LYS A 419 2.08 -4.76 25.05
C LYS A 419 1.83 -5.97 24.12
N ASN A 420 0.58 -6.35 23.84
CA ASN A 420 0.26 -7.47 22.95
C ASN A 420 -0.52 -6.99 21.71
N LEU A 421 0.22 -6.53 20.70
CA LEU A 421 -0.32 -5.96 19.48
C LEU A 421 -1.16 -6.96 18.67
N PHE A 422 -0.80 -8.25 18.69
CA PHE A 422 -1.55 -9.28 17.98
C PHE A 422 -2.94 -9.48 18.58
N ARG A 423 -3.06 -9.50 19.91
CA ARG A 423 -4.36 -9.56 20.58
C ARG A 423 -5.22 -8.34 20.25
N GLU A 424 -4.60 -7.16 20.15
CA GLU A 424 -5.32 -5.94 19.76
C GLU A 424 -5.80 -6.00 18.31
N ALA A 425 -4.97 -6.47 17.38
CA ALA A 425 -5.35 -6.72 15.99
C ALA A 425 -6.55 -7.68 15.88
N LEU A 426 -6.57 -8.76 16.67
CA LEU A 426 -7.70 -9.69 16.72
C LEU A 426 -8.98 -9.03 17.25
N LYS A 427 -8.90 -8.21 18.30
CA LYS A 427 -10.07 -7.44 18.79
C LYS A 427 -10.62 -6.53 17.70
N ILE A 428 -9.74 -5.83 16.97
CA ILE A 428 -10.13 -4.94 15.88
C ILE A 428 -10.86 -5.72 14.79
N ILE A 429 -10.33 -6.88 14.39
CA ILE A 429 -10.99 -7.77 13.41
C ILE A 429 -12.36 -8.25 13.91
N ALA A 430 -12.45 -8.69 15.17
CA ALA A 430 -13.72 -9.11 15.75
C ALA A 430 -14.75 -7.96 15.79
N SER A 431 -14.29 -6.72 16.00
CA SER A 431 -15.13 -5.52 15.99
C SER A 431 -15.34 -4.91 14.59
N SER A 432 -14.75 -5.48 13.54
CA SER A 432 -14.73 -4.86 12.20
C SER A 432 -16.13 -4.61 11.62
N LEU A 433 -17.10 -5.49 11.89
CA LEU A 433 -18.48 -5.29 11.48
C LEU A 433 -19.12 -4.10 12.20
N PHE A 434 -18.89 -3.98 13.51
CA PHE A 434 -19.36 -2.84 14.30
C PHE A 434 -18.70 -1.55 13.80
N LEU A 435 -17.38 -1.55 13.57
CA LEU A 435 -16.66 -0.39 13.02
C LEU A 435 -17.14 0.00 11.61
N ALA A 436 -17.52 -0.98 10.78
CA ALA A 436 -18.06 -0.71 9.45
C ALA A 436 -19.40 0.03 9.49
N VAL A 437 -20.22 -0.23 10.52
CA VAL A 437 -21.51 0.42 10.77
C VAL A 437 -21.31 1.76 11.51
N GLU A 438 -20.51 1.77 12.58
CA GLU A 438 -20.27 2.93 13.44
C GLU A 438 -19.58 4.08 12.69
N ALA A 439 -18.70 3.78 11.72
CA ALA A 439 -18.07 4.78 10.88
C ALA A 439 -19.04 5.51 9.92
N HIS A 440 -20.34 5.18 9.96
CA HIS A 440 -21.45 5.94 9.35
C HIS A 440 -22.16 6.85 10.37
N GLU A 441 -22.07 6.56 11.66
CA GLU A 441 -22.87 7.21 12.73
C GLU A 441 -22.06 8.08 13.70
N SER A 442 -20.73 7.91 13.79
CA SER A 442 -19.93 8.65 14.77
C SER A 442 -19.56 10.07 14.28
N LEU A 443 -20.44 11.03 14.55
CA LEU A 443 -19.99 12.34 15.02
C LEU A 443 -19.42 12.14 16.44
N PRO A 444 -18.18 12.55 16.75
CA PRO A 444 -17.97 13.05 18.10
C PRO A 444 -18.85 14.30 18.22
N ASN A 445 -19.75 14.32 19.22
CA ASN A 445 -20.12 15.62 19.79
C ASN A 445 -18.81 16.39 20.05
N PRO A 446 -18.76 17.72 19.82
CA PRO A 446 -17.58 18.50 20.17
C PRO A 446 -17.17 18.13 21.59
N PRO A 447 -15.88 17.87 21.84
CA PRO A 447 -15.44 17.27 23.10
C PRO A 447 -16.04 18.07 24.25
N LYS A 448 -16.92 17.44 25.04
CA LYS A 448 -17.25 17.97 26.35
C LYS A 448 -15.91 18.12 27.06
N ARG A 449 -15.60 19.36 27.48
CA ARG A 449 -14.34 19.74 28.13
C ARG A 449 -13.94 18.64 29.14
N GLY A 450 -12.79 18.00 28.91
CA GLY A 450 -12.11 17.21 29.94
C GLY A 450 -12.13 15.69 29.83
N LEU A 451 -12.34 15.07 28.66
CA LEU A 451 -12.04 13.63 28.52
C LEU A 451 -10.56 13.39 28.22
N PRO A 452 -9.85 12.56 29.02
CA PRO A 452 -8.46 12.23 28.77
C PRO A 452 -8.35 11.41 27.48
N LEU A 453 -7.30 11.73 26.71
CA LEU A 453 -6.85 10.94 25.56
C LEU A 453 -6.79 9.47 25.97
N CYS A 454 -7.44 8.60 25.19
CA CYS A 454 -7.53 7.16 25.38
C CYS A 454 -6.14 6.54 25.62
N CYS A 455 -5.78 6.42 26.90
CA CYS A 455 -4.80 5.54 27.52
C CYS A 455 -4.68 5.99 28.98
N SER A 456 -5.62 5.58 29.82
CA SER A 456 -5.48 5.53 31.27
C SER A 456 -5.80 4.13 31.74
#